data_AF-A0AAV3A684-F1
#
_entry.id   AF-A0AAV3A684-F1
#
_cell.length_a   1.000
_cell.length_b   1.000
_cell.length_c   1.000
_cell.angle_alpha   90.00
_cell.angle_beta   90.00
_cell.angle_gamma   90.00
#
_symmetry.space_group_name_H-M   'P 1'
#
loop_
_entity.id
_entity.type
_entity.pdbx_description
1 polymer ?
#
loop_
_entity_poly.entity_id
_entity_poly.type
_entity_poly.pdbx_seq_one_letter_code
_entity_poly.pdbx_strand_id
1 'polypeptide(L)' 'MFSNPSGKKKKKRRAVANYFVSLPITNEKILENIHLFQDSVVQKDDRFSSVMKKKGSFHLTLCLMHITREEDVSV' A
#
# COMPACT_ATOMS: atom_id res chain seq x y z
N MET A 1 -39.17 17.28 25.53
CA MET A 1 -38.37 18.10 24.60
C MET A 1 -37.08 18.51 25.30
N PHE A 2 -35.94 17.91 24.99
CA PHE A 2 -34.63 18.55 25.22
C PHE A 2 -33.68 18.08 24.12
N SER A 3 -33.66 18.87 23.04
CA SER A 3 -32.70 18.75 21.94
C SER A 3 -31.37 19.31 22.43
N ASN A 4 -30.29 18.51 22.39
CA ASN A 4 -28.95 18.98 22.66
C ASN A 4 -28.30 19.43 21.33
N PRO A 5 -27.94 20.71 21.15
CA PRO A 5 -27.32 21.20 19.92
C PRO A 5 -25.81 21.04 20.03
N SER A 6 -25.28 19.95 19.49
CA SER A 6 -23.86 19.92 19.12
C SER A 6 -23.71 19.17 17.80
N GLY A 7 -23.94 19.91 16.71
CA GLY A 7 -23.65 19.50 15.34
C GLY A 7 -22.14 19.37 15.06
N LYS A 8 -21.38 18.70 15.92
CA LYS A 8 -20.06 18.19 15.57
C LYS A 8 -20.30 16.85 14.89
N LYS A 9 -20.45 16.85 13.56
CA LYS A 9 -20.25 15.61 12.77
C LYS A 9 -18.89 15.05 13.22
N LYS A 10 -18.88 13.94 13.98
CA LYS A 10 -17.64 13.20 14.24
C LYS A 10 -17.02 13.00 12.86
N LYS A 11 -15.84 13.59 12.59
CA LYS A 11 -15.06 13.25 11.39
C LYS A 11 -14.97 11.72 11.44
N LYS A 12 -15.70 11.01 10.56
CA LYS A 12 -15.55 9.56 10.44
C LYS A 12 -14.05 9.36 10.27
N ARG A 13 -13.38 8.71 11.24
CA ARG A 13 -11.97 8.34 11.07
C ARG A 13 -11.96 7.57 9.76
N ARG A 14 -11.29 8.13 8.74
CA ARG A 14 -11.20 7.48 7.44
C ARG A 14 -10.60 6.11 7.73
N ALA A 15 -11.36 5.06 7.44
CA ALA A 15 -10.91 3.72 7.75
C ALA A 15 -9.57 3.51 7.04
N VAL A 16 -8.55 3.05 7.78
CA VAL A 16 -7.21 2.84 7.23
C VAL A 16 -7.28 1.64 6.29
N ALA A 17 -6.86 1.81 5.04
CA ALA A 17 -6.90 0.74 4.06
C ALA A 17 -6.07 -0.47 4.56
N ASN A 18 -6.63 -1.67 4.41
CA ASN A 18 -6.00 -2.93 4.76
C ASN A 18 -5.96 -3.92 3.58
N TYR A 19 -6.61 -3.61 2.46
CA TYR A 19 -6.53 -4.36 1.20
C TYR A 19 -6.30 -3.40 0.03
N PHE A 20 -5.78 -3.95 -1.06
CA PHE A 20 -5.59 -3.20 -2.29
C PHE A 20 -5.73 -4.10 -3.52
N VAL A 21 -6.16 -3.51 -4.64
CA VAL A 21 -6.07 -4.14 -5.96
C VAL A 21 -4.71 -3.79 -6.55
N SER A 22 -3.98 -4.82 -7.00
CA SER A 22 -2.64 -4.66 -7.54
C SER A 22 -2.54 -5.14 -8.98
N LEU A 23 -1.78 -4.42 -9.80
CA LEU A 23 -1.27 -4.94 -11.07
C LEU A 23 0.19 -5.40 -10.86
N PRO A 24 0.48 -6.71 -10.84
CA PRO A 24 1.83 -7.20 -10.63
C PRO A 24 2.73 -6.84 -11.82
N ILE A 25 3.99 -6.49 -11.55
CA ILE A 25 4.98 -6.31 -12.60
C ILE A 25 5.54 -7.68 -12.98
N THR A 26 5.33 -8.10 -14.22
CA THR A 26 5.81 -9.40 -14.75
C THR A 26 6.87 -9.26 -15.82
N ASN A 27 7.02 -8.07 -16.42
CA ASN A 27 8.02 -7.84 -17.46
C ASN A 27 9.43 -7.88 -16.85
N GLU A 28 10.25 -8.84 -17.28
CA GLU A 28 11.58 -9.08 -16.71
C GLU A 28 12.51 -7.89 -16.83
N LYS A 29 12.49 -7.17 -17.97
CA LYS A 29 13.31 -5.97 -18.17
C LYS A 29 12.97 -4.87 -17.17
N ILE A 30 11.69 -4.71 -16.84
CA ILE A 30 11.28 -3.75 -15.81
C ILE A 30 11.79 -4.20 -14.43
N LEU A 31 11.63 -5.48 -14.11
CA LEU A 31 12.08 -6.03 -12.83
C LEU A 31 13.61 -5.91 -12.64
N GLU A 32 14.39 -6.18 -13.69
CA GLU A 32 15.84 -6.04 -13.70
C GLU A 32 16.28 -4.59 -13.54
N ASN A 33 15.66 -3.66 -14.27
CA ASN A 33 15.97 -2.24 -14.16
C ASN A 33 15.71 -1.70 -12.76
N ILE A 34 14.61 -2.12 -12.12
CA ILE A 34 14.33 -1.74 -10.72
C ILE A 34 15.41 -2.31 -9.80
N HIS A 35 15.81 -3.57 -9.99
CA HIS A 35 16.84 -4.20 -9.17
C HIS A 35 18.20 -3.50 -9.30
N LEU A 36 18.66 -3.22 -10.52
CA LEU A 36 19.89 -2.47 -10.78
C LEU A 36 19.86 -1.08 -10.15
N PHE A 37 18.72 -0.41 -10.20
CA PHE A 37 18.54 0.86 -9.52
C PHE A 37 18.68 0.71 -7.99
N GLN A 38 18.01 -0.27 -7.37
CA GLN A 38 18.12 -0.53 -5.95
C GLN A 38 19.57 -0.82 -5.53
N ASP A 39 20.28 -1.66 -6.28
CA ASP A 39 21.68 -1.99 -6.03
C ASP A 39 22.56 -0.73 -6.07
N SER A 40 22.34 0.15 -7.06
CA SER A 40 23.09 1.41 -7.16
C SER A 40 22.85 2.36 -5.99
N VAL A 41 21.66 2.32 -5.37
CA VAL A 41 21.34 3.12 -4.18
C VAL A 41 22.00 2.51 -2.94
N VAL A 42 21.93 1.19 -2.77
CA VAL A 42 22.56 0.49 -1.64
C VAL A 42 24.08 0.61 -1.68
N GLN A 43 24.69 0.54 -2.87
CA GLN A 43 26.13 0.78 -3.03
C GLN A 43 26.57 2.17 -2.56
N LYS A 44 25.69 3.18 -2.66
CA LYS A 44 25.97 4.54 -2.19
C LYS A 44 25.76 4.69 -0.69
N ASP A 45 24.77 4.00 -0.13
CA ASP A 45 24.47 4.01 1.30
C ASP A 45 23.76 2.71 1.71
N ASP A 46 24.51 1.85 2.40
CA ASP A 46 24.07 0.50 2.77
C ASP A 46 22.87 0.50 3.72
N ARG A 47 22.59 1.60 4.42
CA ARG A 47 21.43 1.72 5.31
C ARG A 47 20.11 1.54 4.55
N PHE A 48 20.10 1.81 3.24
CA PHE A 48 18.93 1.61 2.41
C PHE A 48 18.62 0.15 2.07
N SER A 49 19.55 -0.79 2.30
CA SER A 49 19.32 -2.22 2.03
C SER A 49 18.06 -2.76 2.73
N SER A 50 17.83 -2.32 3.96
CA SER A 50 16.70 -2.74 4.79
C SER A 50 15.33 -2.22 4.32
N VAL A 51 15.30 -1.14 3.53
CA VAL A 51 14.04 -0.51 3.09
C VAL A 51 13.66 -0.89 1.66
N MET A 52 14.55 -1.55 0.93
CA MET A 52 14.28 -2.00 -0.44
C MET A 52 13.20 -3.09 -0.46
N LYS A 53 12.23 -2.92 -1.37
CA LYS A 53 11.20 -3.94 -1.61
C LYS A 53 11.79 -5.08 -2.44
N LYS A 54 11.39 -6.31 -2.11
CA LYS A 54 11.82 -7.53 -2.81
C LYS A 54 11.23 -7.57 -4.21
N LYS A 55 11.97 -8.14 -5.18
CA LYS A 55 11.56 -8.29 -6.59
C LYS A 55 10.14 -8.83 -6.76
N GLY A 56 9.78 -9.88 -6.02
CA GLY A 56 8.44 -10.51 -6.09
C GLY A 56 7.29 -9.67 -5.52
N SER A 57 7.58 -8.50 -4.93
CA SER A 57 6.57 -7.60 -4.37
C SER A 57 6.29 -6.37 -5.24
N PHE A 58 6.93 -6.24 -6.41
CA PHE A 58 6.72 -5.09 -7.28
C PHE A 58 5.34 -5.14 -7.95
N HIS A 59 4.57 -4.09 -7.74
CA HIS A 59 3.23 -3.94 -8.29
C HIS A 59 2.84 -2.47 -8.39
N LEU A 60 1.84 -2.18 -9.22
CA LEU A 60 1.12 -0.91 -9.19
C LEU A 60 -0.12 -1.07 -8.32
N THR A 61 -0.30 -0.20 -7.33
CA THR A 61 -1.54 -0.14 -6.54
C THR A 61 -2.61 0.59 -7.35
N LEU A 62 -3.70 -0.11 -7.70
CA LEU A 62 -4.80 0.45 -8.49
C LEU A 62 -5.92 1.02 -7.60
N CYS A 63 -6.21 0.37 -6.48
CA CYS A 63 -7.28 0.77 -5.56
C CYS A 63 -6.92 0.41 -4.12
N LEU A 64 -7.27 1.27 -3.15
CA LEU A 64 -7.14 1.02 -1.71
C LEU A 64 -8.53 0.85 -1.10
N MET A 65 -8.68 -0.15 -0.25
CA MET A 65 -9.97 -0.44 0.40
C MET A 65 -9.79 -0.86 1.86
N HIS A 66 -10.86 -0.69 2.63
CA HIS A 66 -10.93 -1.18 4.01
C HIS A 66 -12.01 -2.26 4.08
N ILE A 67 -11.60 -3.49 4.35
CA ILE A 67 -12.49 -4.64 4.53
C ILE A 67 -12.49 -5.02 6.02
N THR A 68 -13.69 -5.10 6.61
CA THR A 68 -13.85 -5.29 8.05
C THR A 68 -14.02 -6.74 8.50
N ARG A 69 -14.50 -7.63 7.62
CA ARG A 69 -14.80 -9.03 7.93
C ARG A 69 -14.16 -9.94 6.89
N GLU A 70 -13.77 -11.14 7.30
CA GLU A 70 -13.11 -12.10 6.39
C GLU A 70 -14.06 -12.56 5.28
N GLU A 71 -15.34 -12.75 5.59
CA GLU A 71 -16.37 -13.08 4.60
C GLU A 71 -16.52 -12.05 3.46
N ASP A 72 -16.13 -10.79 3.69
CA ASP A 72 -16.17 -9.73 2.67
C ASP A 72 -14.99 -9.84 1.67
N VAL A 73 -14.03 -10.74 1.91
CA VAL A 73 -12.83 -10.97 1.08
C VAL A 73 -13.05 -12.12 0.08
N SER A 74 -14.19 -12.83 0.13
CA SER A 74 -14.37 -14.03 -0.71
C SER A 74 -14.27 -13.70 -2.21
N VAL A 75 -13.32 -14.32 -2.89
CA VAL A 75 -13.11 -14.28 -4.34
C VAL A 75 -13.72 -15.52 -4.98
#